data_AF-A0A3N5PWH3-F1
#
_entry.id   AF-A0A3N5PWH3-F1
#
_cell.length_a   1.000
_cell.length_b   1.000
_cell.length_c   1.000
_cell.angle_alpha   90.00
_cell.angle_beta   90.00
_cell.angle_gamma   90.00
#
_symmetry.space_group_name_H-M   'P 1'
#
loop_
_entity.id
_entity.type
_entity.pdbx_description
1 polymer ?
#
loop_
_entity_poly.entity_id
_entity_poly.type
_entity_poly.pdbx_seq_one_letter_code
_entity_poly.pdbx_strand_id
1 'polypeptide(L)'
;MKWRSWRLSASGFALNAVLGAILACGIIGAGFSADAFGAAPATTSASAAAPAPTSQPAAISSPQQAGQIFAGIAGDLPDALKASREFLQGNRDPNGPSCATMPAVGSTDKGLAKPPPGDAAGGLGQRLLRVSYTDRETKSPAEDYVYLQKTIRPFMQKIFDSNAKMQITFESLYERADRLGKWFDRQKDFPTGLLPLGLKEGTNWPDYCVYRLDQAISRKDLPACRQWSAETAAAMFGLLDLHRWTGLLSKNYLDSLELMTQSEGLFADFKETSDDYMIHSISRFPGGSSIVAGVNNFYEVQHQGEGFFRKPDEFAKLIEQSRSRPQPAAAVCLPPDIRPAFAKLRERLSPANQAVWDLAASQPFERSFIVNMLHRIGQAGALDQVGVSMERFDKRFPKGGRVDQLMDVLVYRSSLVTAGLEWGDRFDKRLMQAGGEITAAKAADALEQARKFQYGLYGGSQNYTPLVLTLRKALDTGKMDC
;
A
#
# COMPACT_ATOMS: atom_id res chain seq x y z
N MET A 1 50.88 -22.30 47.83
CA MET A 1 49.88 -21.97 46.78
C MET A 1 48.97 -20.89 47.32
N LYS A 2 49.00 -19.70 46.70
CA LYS A 2 48.36 -18.47 47.19
C LYS A 2 46.90 -18.38 46.72
N TRP A 3 46.02 -18.08 47.66
CA TRP A 3 44.67 -17.56 47.43
C TRP A 3 44.73 -16.21 46.69
N ARG A 4 43.87 -16.01 45.68
CA ARG A 4 43.52 -14.68 45.16
C ARG A 4 42.02 -14.56 44.99
N SER A 5 41.46 -13.66 45.79
CA SER A 5 40.11 -13.12 45.79
C SER A 5 39.79 -12.39 44.47
N TRP A 6 38.64 -12.71 43.87
CA TRP A 6 37.98 -11.83 42.89
C TRP A 6 37.15 -10.79 43.65
N ARG A 7 37.62 -9.54 43.67
CA ARG A 7 36.80 -8.37 44.00
C ARG A 7 36.03 -7.99 42.74
N LEU A 8 34.73 -8.27 42.74
CA LEU A 8 33.78 -7.65 41.81
C LEU A 8 33.68 -6.17 42.15
N SER A 9 34.15 -5.31 41.24
CA SER A 9 33.97 -3.86 41.34
C SER A 9 32.51 -3.51 41.04
N ALA A 10 31.82 -2.96 42.05
CA ALA A 10 30.44 -2.47 41.97
C ALA A 10 30.20 -1.32 40.97
N SER A 11 31.24 -0.85 40.27
CA SER A 11 31.18 0.16 39.21
C SER A 11 30.73 -0.37 37.84
N GLY A 12 30.73 -1.70 37.63
CA GLY A 12 30.25 -2.32 36.37
C GLY A 12 28.73 -2.50 36.27
N PHE A 13 28.02 -2.49 37.41
CA PHE A 13 26.56 -2.67 37.44
C PHE A 13 25.80 -1.34 37.23
N ALA A 14 26.39 -0.20 37.62
CA ALA A 14 25.78 1.11 37.41
C ALA A 14 25.84 1.56 35.94
N LEU A 15 26.89 1.20 35.19
CA LEU A 15 27.00 1.58 33.78
C LEU A 15 26.07 0.75 32.86
N ASN A 16 25.85 -0.53 33.18
CA ASN A 16 24.90 -1.38 32.46
C ASN A 16 23.44 -1.05 32.78
N ALA A 17 23.13 -0.53 33.98
CA ALA A 17 21.79 -0.04 34.31
C ALA A 17 21.46 1.29 33.59
N VAL A 18 22.45 2.16 33.37
CA VAL A 18 22.27 3.43 32.64
C VAL A 18 22.22 3.23 31.13
N LEU A 19 23.02 2.32 30.56
CA LEU A 19 22.93 1.95 29.13
C LEU A 19 21.66 1.13 28.81
N GLY A 20 21.22 0.26 29.73
CA GLY A 20 19.95 -0.45 29.63
C GLY A 20 18.73 0.47 29.69
N ALA A 21 18.78 1.55 30.48
CA ALA A 21 17.72 2.55 30.56
C ALA A 21 17.67 3.46 29.31
N ILE A 22 18.79 3.72 28.64
CA ILE A 22 18.82 4.51 27.39
C ILE A 22 18.32 3.69 26.19
N LEU A 23 18.56 2.37 26.16
CA LEU A 23 18.00 1.47 25.14
C LEU A 23 16.52 1.14 25.38
N ALA A 24 16.06 1.05 26.63
CA ALA A 24 14.65 0.79 26.96
C ALA A 24 13.74 2.03 26.84
N CYS A 25 14.28 3.25 26.89
CA CYS A 25 13.51 4.48 26.68
C CYS A 25 13.40 4.91 25.20
N GLY A 26 14.09 4.22 24.27
CA GLY A 26 14.00 4.48 22.82
C GLY A 26 12.84 3.78 22.11
N ILE A 27 12.10 2.91 22.80
CA ILE A 27 10.93 2.19 22.26
C ILE A 27 9.72 2.48 23.15
N ILE A 28 9.40 3.76 23.32
CA ILE A 28 8.08 4.19 23.77
C ILE A 28 7.29 4.53 22.51
N GLY A 29 6.23 3.77 22.28
CA GLY A 29 5.38 3.89 21.12
C GLY A 29 4.91 5.31 20.87
N ALA A 30 5.09 5.77 19.64
CA ALA A 30 4.18 6.73 19.03
C ALA A 30 2.80 6.06 18.87
N GLY A 31 2.11 5.87 19.99
CA GLY A 31 0.66 5.87 20.00
C GLY A 31 0.24 7.31 19.78
N PHE A 32 -0.22 7.61 18.57
CA PHE A 32 -0.87 8.88 18.26
C PHE A 32 -2.13 9.01 19.12
N SER A 33 -2.01 9.71 20.25
CA SER A 33 -3.13 10.31 20.96
C SER A 33 -3.14 11.79 20.61
N ALA A 34 -4.23 12.26 20.04
CA ALA A 34 -4.35 13.58 19.41
C ALA A 34 -4.34 14.78 20.39
N ASP A 35 -4.11 14.59 21.69
CA ASP A 35 -4.40 15.63 22.70
C ASP A 35 -3.18 16.11 23.53
N ALA A 36 -1.94 15.72 23.20
CA ALA A 36 -0.78 15.99 24.07
C ALA A 36 0.36 16.83 23.47
N PHE A 37 0.11 17.57 22.38
CA PHE A 37 0.97 18.68 21.99
C PHE A 37 0.16 19.97 22.09
N GLY A 38 0.52 20.82 23.05
CA GLY A 38 0.07 22.21 23.08
C GLY A 38 0.30 22.83 21.71
N ALA A 39 -0.69 23.61 21.26
CA ALA A 39 -0.76 24.22 19.93
C ALA A 39 0.59 24.78 19.47
N ALA A 40 1.36 23.95 18.76
CA ALA A 40 2.40 24.42 17.87
C ALA A 40 1.66 25.18 16.76
N PRO A 41 2.12 26.38 16.37
CA PRO A 41 1.44 27.15 15.33
C PRO A 41 1.35 26.25 14.11
N ALA A 42 0.15 26.17 13.54
CA ALA A 42 -0.08 25.50 12.28
C ALA A 42 0.99 26.01 11.32
N THR A 43 2.03 25.20 11.10
CA THR A 43 2.84 25.30 9.90
C THR A 43 1.83 24.96 8.84
N THR A 44 1.27 26.01 8.28
CA THR A 44 0.66 26.01 6.97
C THR A 44 1.61 25.21 6.12
N SER A 45 1.27 23.93 5.92
CA SER A 45 1.59 23.26 4.69
C SER A 45 1.24 24.31 3.66
N ALA A 46 2.25 24.84 2.99
CA ALA A 46 2.03 25.54 1.76
C ALA A 46 1.39 24.47 0.85
N SER A 47 0.07 24.34 1.00
CA SER A 47 -0.82 24.20 -0.11
C SER A 47 -0.29 25.23 -1.07
N ALA A 48 0.56 24.80 -2.00
CA ALA A 48 0.56 25.40 -3.32
C ALA A 48 -0.94 25.59 -3.60
N ALA A 49 -1.36 26.85 -3.63
CA ALA A 49 -2.76 27.19 -3.78
C ALA A 49 -3.23 26.32 -4.94
N ALA A 50 -4.11 25.35 -4.65
CA ALA A 50 -4.69 24.55 -5.71
C ALA A 50 -5.22 25.59 -6.68
N PRO A 51 -4.80 25.58 -7.96
CA PRO A 51 -5.33 26.53 -8.92
C PRO A 51 -6.84 26.50 -8.77
N ALA A 52 -7.44 27.68 -8.61
CA ALA A 52 -8.88 27.84 -8.41
C ALA A 52 -9.61 26.83 -9.32
N PRO A 53 -10.61 26.07 -8.80
CA PRO A 53 -11.16 24.92 -9.49
C PRO A 53 -11.44 25.32 -10.92
N THR A 54 -10.62 24.79 -11.83
CA THR A 54 -10.85 24.91 -13.26
C THR A 54 -12.28 24.43 -13.43
N SER A 55 -13.10 25.28 -14.05
CA SER A 55 -14.52 25.06 -14.28
C SER A 55 -14.82 23.59 -14.46
N GLN A 56 -15.68 23.03 -13.59
CA GLN A 56 -16.09 21.62 -13.68
C GLN A 56 -16.36 21.29 -15.15
N PRO A 57 -15.72 20.25 -15.72
CA PRO A 57 -15.85 19.98 -17.14
C PRO A 57 -17.32 19.81 -17.48
N ALA A 58 -17.79 20.54 -18.50
CA ALA A 58 -19.19 20.60 -18.85
C ALA A 58 -19.79 19.19 -19.03
N ALA A 59 -21.01 18.98 -18.55
CA ALA A 59 -21.72 17.72 -18.75
C ALA A 59 -21.88 17.41 -20.25
N ILE A 60 -21.77 16.14 -20.63
CA ILE A 60 -22.02 15.69 -22.01
C ILE A 60 -23.49 15.93 -22.34
N SER A 61 -23.77 16.72 -23.38
CA SER A 61 -25.13 17.14 -23.74
C SER A 61 -25.70 16.41 -24.96
N SER A 62 -24.88 15.71 -25.75
CA SER A 62 -25.33 15.03 -26.97
C SER A 62 -24.62 13.68 -27.22
N PRO A 63 -25.24 12.77 -28.00
CA PRO A 63 -24.60 11.53 -28.45
C PRO A 63 -23.32 11.77 -29.27
N GLN A 64 -23.27 12.86 -30.06
CA GLN A 64 -22.09 13.22 -30.85
C GLN A 64 -20.91 13.57 -29.93
N GLN A 65 -21.16 14.34 -28.87
CA GLN A 65 -20.13 14.67 -27.89
C GLN A 65 -19.67 13.43 -27.12
N ALA A 66 -20.59 12.51 -26.77
CA ALA A 66 -20.23 11.23 -26.16
C ALA A 66 -19.33 10.40 -27.09
N GLY A 67 -19.66 10.32 -28.38
CA GLY A 67 -18.85 9.64 -29.39
C GLY A 67 -17.46 10.25 -29.55
N GLN A 68 -17.33 11.59 -29.53
CA GLN A 68 -16.04 12.28 -29.56
C GLN A 68 -15.18 11.98 -28.32
N ILE A 69 -15.79 11.96 -27.14
CA ILE A 69 -15.08 11.61 -25.89
C ILE A 69 -14.62 10.15 -25.93
N PHE A 70 -15.49 9.23 -26.37
CA PHE A 70 -15.15 7.82 -26.51
C PHE A 70 -14.01 7.61 -27.50
N ALA A 71 -14.06 8.25 -28.68
CA ALA A 71 -12.99 8.22 -29.66
C ALA A 71 -11.68 8.79 -29.12
N GLY A 72 -11.73 9.88 -28.35
CA GLY A 72 -10.55 10.46 -27.70
C GLY A 72 -9.91 9.53 -26.66
N ILE A 73 -10.72 8.84 -25.86
CA ILE A 73 -10.21 7.81 -24.93
C ILE A 73 -9.53 6.69 -25.72
N ALA A 74 -10.22 6.12 -26.72
CA ALA A 74 -9.70 5.02 -27.51
C ALA A 74 -8.43 5.39 -28.31
N GLY A 75 -8.30 6.65 -28.75
CA GLY A 75 -7.14 7.15 -29.47
C GLY A 75 -5.92 7.37 -28.58
N ASP A 76 -6.09 7.94 -27.38
CA ASP A 76 -4.98 8.29 -26.50
C ASP A 76 -4.51 7.12 -25.62
N LEU A 77 -5.40 6.16 -25.35
CA LEU A 77 -5.16 5.08 -24.40
C LEU A 77 -3.97 4.18 -24.76
N PRO A 78 -3.77 3.72 -26.02
CA PRO A 78 -2.69 2.79 -26.34
C PRO A 78 -1.29 3.32 -25.99
N ASP A 79 -1.01 4.58 -26.33
CA ASP A 79 0.27 5.22 -26.04
C ASP A 79 0.45 5.45 -24.54
N ALA A 80 -0.62 5.85 -23.84
CA ALA A 80 -0.61 6.01 -22.39
C ALA A 80 -0.33 4.69 -21.65
N LEU A 81 -0.96 3.59 -22.08
CA LEU A 81 -0.76 2.26 -21.49
C LEU A 81 0.66 1.75 -21.75
N LYS A 82 1.18 1.92 -22.98
CA LYS A 82 2.55 1.55 -23.30
C LYS A 82 3.54 2.27 -22.37
N ALA A 83 3.42 3.59 -22.27
CA ALA A 83 4.29 4.41 -21.42
C ALA A 83 4.16 4.05 -19.93
N SER A 84 2.93 3.86 -19.43
CA SER A 84 2.68 3.46 -18.04
C SER A 84 3.26 2.08 -17.73
N ARG A 85 3.08 1.12 -18.64
CA ARG A 85 3.62 -0.24 -18.49
C ARG A 85 5.15 -0.23 -18.47
N GLU A 86 5.79 0.45 -19.41
CA GLU A 86 7.25 0.62 -19.45
C GLU A 86 7.76 1.26 -18.16
N PHE A 87 7.01 2.22 -17.60
CA PHE A 87 7.39 2.89 -16.36
C PHE A 87 7.22 2.01 -15.11
N LEU A 88 6.05 1.36 -14.95
CA LEU A 88 5.70 0.58 -13.75
C LEU A 88 6.28 -0.83 -13.77
N GLN A 89 6.23 -1.51 -14.92
CA GLN A 89 6.60 -2.93 -15.11
C GLN A 89 7.91 -3.12 -15.88
N GLY A 90 8.40 -2.11 -16.58
CA GLY A 90 9.58 -2.24 -17.44
C GLY A 90 9.35 -3.20 -18.59
N ASN A 91 10.38 -4.00 -18.91
CA ASN A 91 10.36 -4.96 -20.02
C ASN A 91 9.90 -6.36 -19.60
N ARG A 92 9.43 -6.53 -18.37
CA ARG A 92 9.03 -7.83 -17.85
C ARG A 92 7.90 -8.44 -18.68
N ASP A 93 7.96 -9.74 -18.95
CA ASP A 93 6.86 -10.47 -19.60
C ASP A 93 5.56 -10.25 -18.82
N PRO A 94 4.50 -9.67 -19.43
CA PRO A 94 3.24 -9.47 -18.72
C PRO A 94 2.63 -10.80 -18.28
N ASN A 95 2.94 -11.92 -18.94
CA ASN A 95 2.43 -13.25 -18.58
C ASN A 95 3.36 -14.04 -17.64
N GLY A 96 4.50 -13.45 -17.25
CA GLY A 96 5.46 -14.07 -16.35
C GLY A 96 4.96 -14.23 -14.91
N PRO A 97 5.72 -14.91 -14.03
CA PRO A 97 5.41 -15.04 -12.61
C PRO A 97 5.41 -13.67 -11.93
N SER A 98 4.56 -13.46 -10.92
CA SER A 98 4.42 -12.17 -10.19
C SER A 98 5.75 -11.66 -9.60
N CYS A 99 5.97 -10.34 -9.58
CA CYS A 99 7.17 -9.71 -9.02
C CYS A 99 7.15 -9.68 -7.49
N ALA A 100 5.97 -9.68 -6.88
CA ALA A 100 5.78 -9.80 -5.45
C ALA A 100 5.42 -11.25 -5.13
N THR A 101 6.43 -12.13 -5.13
CA THR A 101 6.25 -13.46 -4.53
C THR A 101 6.17 -13.28 -3.02
N MET A 102 4.95 -13.19 -2.50
CA MET A 102 4.73 -13.21 -1.05
C MET A 102 5.25 -14.56 -0.51
N PRO A 103 6.07 -14.56 0.55
CA PRO A 103 6.47 -15.79 1.21
C PRO A 103 5.21 -16.57 1.60
N ALA A 104 5.29 -17.90 1.55
CA ALA A 104 4.22 -18.72 2.11
C ALA A 104 3.99 -18.31 3.58
N VAL A 105 2.73 -18.27 3.99
CA VAL A 105 2.28 -18.15 5.39
C VAL A 105 3.13 -19.08 6.27
N GLY A 106 3.81 -18.54 7.28
CA GLY A 106 4.73 -19.26 8.17
C GLY A 106 6.19 -19.38 7.72
N SER A 107 6.57 -18.86 6.55
CA SER A 107 7.96 -18.91 6.05
C SER A 107 8.84 -17.84 6.70
N THR A 108 9.81 -18.26 7.52
CA THR A 108 10.88 -17.40 8.05
C THR A 108 12.14 -17.36 7.19
N ASP A 109 12.24 -18.26 6.20
CA ASP A 109 13.54 -18.73 5.72
C ASP A 109 14.06 -18.02 4.46
N LYS A 110 13.29 -17.09 3.91
CA LYS A 110 13.70 -16.33 2.72
C LYS A 110 13.26 -14.89 2.90
N GLY A 111 14.22 -14.01 3.19
CA GLY A 111 14.05 -12.58 2.93
C GLY A 111 13.72 -12.33 1.45
N LEU A 112 13.51 -11.07 1.05
CA LEU A 112 13.27 -10.71 -0.35
C LEU A 112 14.29 -11.44 -1.25
N ALA A 113 13.83 -12.46 -1.97
CA ALA A 113 14.70 -13.24 -2.83
C ALA A 113 15.27 -12.28 -3.88
N LYS A 114 16.58 -12.37 -4.14
CA LYS A 114 17.19 -11.60 -5.22
C LYS A 114 16.37 -11.89 -6.50
N PRO A 115 15.86 -10.86 -7.20
CA PRO A 115 15.06 -11.08 -8.39
C PRO A 115 15.88 -11.91 -9.39
N PRO A 116 15.22 -12.79 -10.18
CA PRO A 116 15.91 -13.63 -11.15
C PRO A 116 16.89 -12.83 -12.02
N PRO A 117 18.13 -13.30 -12.25
CA PRO A 117 19.05 -12.64 -13.17
C PRO A 117 18.44 -12.59 -14.57
N GLY A 118 18.27 -11.39 -15.12
CA GLY A 118 17.65 -11.16 -16.43
C GLY A 118 16.79 -9.89 -16.51
N ASP A 119 16.39 -9.35 -15.37
CA ASP A 119 15.46 -8.20 -15.28
C ASP A 119 16.18 -6.86 -15.07
N ALA A 120 17.30 -6.62 -15.78
CA ALA A 120 18.02 -5.35 -15.70
C ALA A 120 17.17 -4.13 -16.14
N ALA A 121 16.06 -4.39 -16.84
CA ALA A 121 15.01 -3.44 -17.21
C ALA A 121 13.67 -3.73 -16.50
N GLY A 122 13.70 -4.32 -15.30
CA GLY A 122 12.51 -4.66 -14.52
C GLY A 122 11.67 -3.46 -14.10
N GLY A 123 10.54 -3.75 -13.48
CA GLY A 123 9.60 -2.74 -13.01
C GLY A 123 10.16 -1.88 -11.88
N LEU A 124 9.36 -0.91 -11.45
CA LEU A 124 9.80 0.13 -10.52
C LEU A 124 10.34 -0.42 -9.19
N GLY A 125 9.65 -1.38 -8.58
CA GLY A 125 10.08 -2.03 -7.33
C GLY A 125 11.40 -2.80 -7.49
N GLN A 126 11.56 -3.54 -8.59
CA GLN A 126 12.79 -4.27 -8.87
C GLN A 126 13.98 -3.34 -9.14
N ARG A 127 13.78 -2.26 -9.90
CA ARG A 127 14.84 -1.26 -10.12
C ARG A 127 15.28 -0.62 -8.81
N LEU A 128 14.33 -0.29 -7.94
CA LEU A 128 14.64 0.28 -6.62
C LEU A 128 15.36 -0.75 -5.73
N LEU A 129 14.90 -2.00 -5.66
CA LEU A 129 15.60 -3.06 -4.93
C LEU A 129 17.06 -3.21 -5.40
N ARG A 130 17.27 -3.17 -6.72
CA ARG A 130 18.61 -3.28 -7.29
C ARG A 130 19.51 -2.15 -6.80
N VAL A 131 19.10 -0.90 -6.97
CA VAL A 131 19.93 0.25 -6.55
C VAL A 131 20.04 0.37 -5.03
N SER A 132 19.03 -0.03 -4.25
CA SER A 132 19.06 0.10 -2.78
C SER A 132 19.82 -1.02 -2.07
N TYR A 133 19.98 -2.19 -2.69
CA TYR A 133 20.59 -3.37 -2.04
C TYR A 133 21.60 -4.13 -2.91
N THR A 134 21.34 -4.33 -4.20
CA THR A 134 22.21 -5.19 -5.05
C THR A 134 23.43 -4.45 -5.57
N ASP A 135 23.27 -3.20 -5.98
CA ASP A 135 24.34 -2.35 -6.54
C ASP A 135 25.02 -1.49 -5.46
N ARG A 136 24.67 -1.70 -4.18
CA ARG A 136 25.12 -0.91 -3.04
C ARG A 136 26.17 -1.70 -2.28
N GLU A 137 27.43 -1.28 -2.38
CA GLU A 137 28.59 -1.96 -1.78
C GLU A 137 29.21 -1.15 -0.64
N THR A 138 28.39 -0.34 0.05
CA THR A 138 28.86 0.59 1.08
C THR A 138 29.25 -0.14 2.35
N LYS A 139 30.43 0.21 2.89
CA LYS A 139 31.04 -0.44 4.05
C LYS A 139 31.06 0.44 5.28
N SER A 140 30.55 1.67 5.18
CA SER A 140 30.39 2.54 6.33
C SER A 140 29.23 3.51 6.21
N PRO A 141 28.69 4.04 7.33
CA PRO A 141 27.63 5.05 7.29
C PRO A 141 27.97 6.27 6.43
N ALA A 142 29.23 6.71 6.44
CA ALA A 142 29.68 7.84 5.62
C ALA A 142 29.69 7.51 4.12
N GLU A 143 30.22 6.35 3.73
CA GLU A 143 30.11 5.86 2.34
C GLU A 143 28.64 5.70 1.93
N ASP A 144 27.81 5.26 2.87
CA ASP A 144 26.41 5.01 2.65
C ASP A 144 25.60 6.28 2.42
N TYR A 145 25.85 7.31 3.23
CA TYR A 145 25.35 8.65 2.99
C TYR A 145 25.73 9.15 1.59
N VAL A 146 27.01 9.03 1.21
CA VAL A 146 27.47 9.46 -0.11
C VAL A 146 26.74 8.73 -1.24
N TYR A 147 26.56 7.41 -1.12
CA TYR A 147 25.81 6.62 -2.11
C TYR A 147 24.35 7.06 -2.20
N LEU A 148 23.68 7.23 -1.05
CA LEU A 148 22.30 7.68 -1.01
C LEU A 148 22.11 9.05 -1.67
N GLN A 149 23.01 10.00 -1.40
CA GLN A 149 22.93 11.35 -1.96
C GLN A 149 23.34 11.42 -3.44
N LYS A 150 24.37 10.68 -3.86
CA LYS A 150 24.90 10.77 -5.24
C LYS A 150 24.25 9.81 -6.22
N THR A 151 23.68 8.71 -5.75
CA THR A 151 23.10 7.65 -6.60
C THR A 151 21.60 7.54 -6.42
N ILE A 152 21.10 7.40 -5.18
CA ILE A 152 19.67 7.18 -4.94
C ILE A 152 18.87 8.48 -5.14
N ARG A 153 19.34 9.64 -4.67
CA ARG A 153 18.62 10.91 -4.85
C ARG A 153 18.37 11.23 -6.33
N PRO A 154 19.35 11.22 -7.25
CA PRO A 154 19.08 11.47 -8.67
C PRO A 154 18.15 10.42 -9.31
N PHE A 155 18.27 9.15 -8.88
CA PHE A 155 17.39 8.08 -9.33
C PHE A 155 15.93 8.34 -8.92
N MET A 156 15.68 8.70 -7.66
CA MET A 156 14.35 9.02 -7.15
C MET A 156 13.78 10.30 -7.76
N GLN A 157 14.62 11.31 -7.99
CA GLN A 157 14.21 12.53 -8.70
C GLN A 157 13.73 12.21 -10.12
N LYS A 158 14.48 11.38 -10.85
CA LYS A 158 14.08 10.93 -12.19
C LYS A 158 12.74 10.18 -12.18
N ILE A 159 12.50 9.31 -11.18
CA ILE A 159 11.21 8.62 -11.02
C ILE A 159 10.09 9.63 -10.81
N PHE A 160 10.28 10.56 -9.87
CA PHE A 160 9.30 11.59 -9.53
C PHE A 160 8.92 12.43 -10.76
N ASP A 161 9.93 12.96 -11.47
CA ASP A 161 9.73 13.81 -12.65
C ASP A 161 9.08 13.03 -13.81
N SER A 162 9.52 11.79 -14.05
CA SER A 162 8.98 10.95 -15.14
C SER A 162 7.52 10.54 -14.88
N ASN A 163 7.16 10.33 -13.61
CA ASN A 163 5.81 9.94 -13.22
C ASN A 163 4.79 11.06 -13.40
N ALA A 164 5.20 12.33 -13.22
CA ALA A 164 4.30 13.48 -13.28
C ALA A 164 3.51 13.54 -14.61
N LYS A 165 4.19 13.25 -15.74
CA LYS A 165 3.53 13.20 -17.05
C LYS A 165 2.44 12.12 -17.11
N MET A 166 2.72 10.92 -16.59
CA MET A 166 1.76 9.82 -16.58
C MET A 166 0.55 10.14 -15.70
N GLN A 167 0.77 10.77 -14.54
CA GLN A 167 -0.33 11.20 -13.69
C GLN A 167 -1.28 12.16 -14.42
N ILE A 168 -0.75 13.17 -15.10
CA ILE A 168 -1.56 14.13 -15.89
C ILE A 168 -2.32 13.41 -17.01
N THR A 169 -1.66 12.51 -17.74
CA THR A 169 -2.29 11.75 -18.84
C THR A 169 -3.45 10.89 -18.32
N PHE A 170 -3.25 10.14 -17.24
CA PHE A 170 -4.30 9.28 -16.68
C PHE A 170 -5.39 10.05 -15.95
N GLU A 171 -5.11 11.24 -15.42
CA GLU A 171 -6.12 12.14 -14.88
C GLU A 171 -7.10 12.59 -15.98
N SER A 172 -6.57 13.02 -17.13
CA SER A 172 -7.38 13.37 -18.29
C SER A 172 -8.18 12.19 -18.87
N LEU A 173 -7.59 10.99 -18.93
CA LEU A 173 -8.28 9.78 -19.38
C LEU A 173 -9.40 9.38 -18.41
N TYR A 174 -9.12 9.41 -17.11
CA TYR A 174 -10.10 9.12 -16.06
C TYR A 174 -11.28 10.09 -16.10
N GLU A 175 -11.04 11.40 -16.14
CA GLU A 175 -12.11 12.40 -16.20
C GLU A 175 -13.02 12.22 -17.42
N ARG A 176 -12.44 11.90 -18.59
CA ARG A 176 -13.20 11.60 -19.80
C ARG A 176 -14.03 10.32 -19.63
N ALA A 177 -13.45 9.26 -19.09
CA ALA A 177 -14.12 7.99 -18.88
C ALA A 177 -15.26 8.09 -17.84
N ASP A 178 -15.03 8.78 -16.72
CA ASP A 178 -16.03 9.04 -15.69
C ASP A 178 -17.20 9.88 -16.23
N ARG A 179 -16.92 10.94 -17.00
CA ARG A 179 -17.95 11.74 -17.66
C ARG A 179 -18.79 10.92 -18.64
N LEU A 180 -18.15 10.03 -19.39
CA LEU A 180 -18.82 9.12 -20.31
C LEU A 180 -19.72 8.12 -19.56
N GLY A 181 -19.23 7.54 -18.46
CA GLY A 181 -20.02 6.65 -17.59
C GLY A 181 -21.25 7.35 -17.02
N LYS A 182 -21.07 8.51 -16.39
CA LYS A 182 -22.17 9.35 -15.88
C LYS A 182 -23.16 9.77 -16.97
N TRP A 183 -22.73 9.88 -18.23
CA TRP A 183 -23.64 10.14 -19.33
C TRP A 183 -24.49 8.92 -19.69
N PHE A 184 -23.91 7.72 -19.78
CA PHE A 184 -24.67 6.48 -20.00
C PHE A 184 -25.66 6.18 -18.86
N ASP A 185 -25.30 6.46 -17.61
CA ASP A 185 -26.18 6.25 -16.46
C ASP A 185 -27.45 7.11 -16.51
N ARG A 186 -27.37 8.30 -17.13
CA ARG A 186 -28.50 9.23 -17.28
C ARG A 186 -29.41 8.89 -18.45
N GLN A 187 -28.97 8.06 -19.39
CA GLN A 187 -29.80 7.71 -20.56
C GLN A 187 -30.93 6.78 -20.12
N LYS A 188 -32.15 7.00 -20.64
CA LYS A 188 -33.27 6.06 -20.46
C LYS A 188 -33.28 4.97 -21.52
N ASP A 189 -33.00 5.36 -22.76
CA ASP A 189 -32.95 4.52 -23.94
C ASP A 189 -31.59 4.63 -24.62
N PHE A 190 -31.30 3.69 -25.54
CA PHE A 190 -30.04 3.77 -26.28
C PHE A 190 -30.01 5.04 -27.15
N PRO A 191 -28.94 5.86 -27.05
CA PRO A 191 -28.87 7.15 -27.71
C PRO A 191 -28.75 7.03 -29.23
N THR A 192 -29.69 7.64 -29.96
CA THR A 192 -29.66 7.68 -31.43
C THR A 192 -28.45 8.47 -31.94
N GLY A 193 -27.68 7.89 -32.85
CA GLY A 193 -26.52 8.53 -33.49
C GLY A 193 -25.18 8.29 -32.80
N LEU A 194 -25.14 7.58 -31.67
CA LEU A 194 -23.89 7.04 -31.14
C LEU A 194 -23.46 5.84 -31.98
N LEU A 195 -22.25 5.90 -32.55
CA LEU A 195 -21.71 4.87 -33.43
C LEU A 195 -20.53 4.14 -32.78
N PRO A 196 -20.36 2.83 -33.01
CA PRO A 196 -19.16 2.12 -32.60
C PRO A 196 -17.95 2.57 -33.44
N LEU A 197 -16.76 2.40 -32.87
CA LEU A 197 -15.46 2.67 -33.48
C LEU A 197 -14.89 1.44 -34.21
N GLY A 198 -15.39 0.23 -33.93
CA GLY A 198 -14.91 -1.00 -34.55
C GLY A 198 -13.56 -1.44 -33.99
N LEU A 199 -13.40 -1.35 -32.67
CA LEU A 199 -12.14 -1.66 -31.99
C LEU A 199 -11.85 -3.17 -32.00
N LYS A 200 -10.57 -3.51 -31.95
CA LYS A 200 -10.10 -4.88 -31.75
C LYS A 200 -10.03 -5.19 -30.26
N GLU A 201 -10.08 -6.48 -29.93
CA GLU A 201 -9.93 -6.94 -28.55
C GLU A 201 -8.57 -6.54 -27.97
N GLY A 202 -8.60 -5.94 -26.78
CA GLY A 202 -7.41 -5.50 -26.05
C GLY A 202 -6.70 -6.64 -25.35
N THR A 203 -5.38 -6.52 -25.17
CA THR A 203 -4.54 -7.52 -24.50
C THR A 203 -4.32 -7.24 -23.01
N ASN A 204 -4.78 -6.09 -22.54
CA ASN A 204 -4.70 -5.65 -21.16
C ASN A 204 -6.08 -5.21 -20.66
N TRP A 205 -6.26 -5.08 -19.35
CA TRP A 205 -7.56 -4.81 -18.76
C TRP A 205 -8.19 -3.47 -19.23
N PRO A 206 -7.48 -2.33 -19.22
CA PRO A 206 -8.04 -1.08 -19.71
C PRO A 206 -8.48 -1.12 -21.19
N ASP A 207 -7.65 -1.65 -22.10
CA ASP A 207 -8.03 -1.77 -23.52
C ASP A 207 -9.22 -2.71 -23.71
N TYR A 208 -9.27 -3.80 -22.93
CA TYR A 208 -10.39 -4.72 -22.93
C TYR A 208 -11.70 -4.05 -22.51
N CYS A 209 -11.70 -3.22 -21.47
CA CYS A 209 -12.88 -2.46 -21.06
C CYS A 209 -13.40 -1.54 -22.16
N VAL A 210 -12.50 -0.81 -22.83
CA VAL A 210 -12.83 0.09 -23.94
C VAL A 210 -13.38 -0.69 -25.14
N TYR A 211 -12.77 -1.83 -25.47
CA TYR A 211 -13.27 -2.74 -26.50
C TYR A 211 -14.68 -3.27 -26.17
N ARG A 212 -14.91 -3.72 -24.93
CA ARG A 212 -16.23 -4.22 -24.51
C ARG A 212 -17.30 -3.13 -24.52
N LEU A 213 -16.92 -1.88 -24.22
CA LEU A 213 -17.80 -0.72 -24.39
C LEU A 213 -18.14 -0.49 -25.87
N ASP A 214 -17.17 -0.58 -26.77
CA ASP A 214 -17.40 -0.49 -28.22
C ASP A 214 -18.40 -1.56 -28.71
N GLN A 215 -18.22 -2.79 -28.24
CA GLN A 215 -19.13 -3.91 -28.55
C GLN A 215 -20.54 -3.68 -27.99
N ALA A 216 -20.68 -3.07 -26.81
CA ALA A 216 -21.97 -2.71 -26.25
C ALA A 216 -22.67 -1.63 -27.09
N ILE A 217 -21.93 -0.62 -27.55
CA ILE A 217 -22.42 0.43 -28.46
C ILE A 217 -22.89 -0.17 -29.78
N SER A 218 -22.09 -1.07 -30.38
CA SER A 218 -22.44 -1.75 -31.63
C SER A 218 -23.76 -2.53 -31.54
N ARG A 219 -23.98 -3.21 -30.41
CA ARG A 219 -25.21 -3.97 -30.13
C ARG A 219 -26.39 -3.12 -29.65
N LYS A 220 -26.19 -1.82 -29.44
CA LYS A 220 -27.17 -0.91 -28.84
C LYS A 220 -27.64 -1.35 -27.44
N ASP A 221 -26.76 -1.97 -26.67
CA ASP A 221 -27.04 -2.53 -25.34
C ASP A 221 -26.70 -1.50 -24.26
N LEU A 222 -27.70 -0.70 -23.85
CA LEU A 222 -27.51 0.36 -22.85
C LEU A 222 -27.04 -0.16 -21.48
N PRO A 223 -27.63 -1.24 -20.90
CA PRO A 223 -27.10 -1.85 -19.68
C PRO A 223 -25.63 -2.24 -19.78
N ALA A 224 -25.20 -2.86 -20.89
CA ALA A 224 -23.79 -3.17 -21.09
C ALA A 224 -22.93 -1.92 -21.27
N CYS A 225 -23.42 -0.86 -21.93
CA CYS A 225 -22.71 0.41 -22.02
C CYS A 225 -22.45 1.02 -20.65
N ARG A 226 -23.44 1.01 -19.74
CA ARG A 226 -23.27 1.50 -18.36
C ARG A 226 -22.21 0.69 -17.62
N GLN A 227 -22.30 -0.63 -17.71
CA GLN A 227 -21.31 -1.51 -17.08
C GLN A 227 -19.89 -1.22 -17.59
N TRP A 228 -19.68 -1.30 -18.91
CA TRP A 228 -18.34 -1.21 -19.48
C TRP A 228 -17.75 0.21 -19.47
N SER A 229 -18.58 1.25 -19.46
CA SER A 229 -18.10 2.62 -19.20
C SER A 229 -17.66 2.81 -17.75
N ALA A 230 -18.36 2.22 -16.77
CA ALA A 230 -17.93 2.21 -15.37
C ALA A 230 -16.61 1.42 -15.17
N GLU A 231 -16.47 0.25 -15.83
CA GLU A 231 -15.23 -0.54 -15.82
C GLU A 231 -14.05 0.21 -16.48
N THR A 232 -14.33 0.94 -17.56
CA THR A 232 -13.34 1.81 -18.22
C THR A 232 -12.87 2.91 -17.27
N ALA A 233 -13.81 3.63 -16.63
CA ALA A 233 -13.48 4.67 -15.67
C ALA A 233 -12.69 4.13 -14.47
N ALA A 234 -13.09 2.98 -13.92
CA ALA A 234 -12.39 2.32 -12.83
C ALA A 234 -10.98 1.86 -13.22
N ALA A 235 -10.78 1.37 -14.44
CA ALA A 235 -9.47 1.00 -14.94
C ALA A 235 -8.52 2.20 -15.05
N MET A 236 -9.01 3.33 -15.59
CA MET A 236 -8.22 4.57 -15.66
C MET A 236 -7.94 5.14 -14.26
N PHE A 237 -8.92 5.10 -13.37
CA PHE A 237 -8.76 5.53 -11.98
C PHE A 237 -7.71 4.69 -11.27
N GLY A 238 -7.73 3.37 -11.44
CA GLY A 238 -6.76 2.46 -10.84
C GLY A 238 -5.33 2.78 -11.29
N LEU A 239 -5.09 2.98 -12.59
CA LEU A 239 -3.77 3.37 -13.09
C LEU A 239 -3.35 4.76 -12.62
N LEU A 240 -4.26 5.73 -12.63
CA LEU A 240 -4.03 7.06 -12.06
C LEU A 240 -3.60 6.97 -10.60
N ASP A 241 -4.26 6.10 -9.82
CA ASP A 241 -4.00 5.95 -8.39
C ASP A 241 -2.63 5.31 -8.11
N LEU A 242 -2.20 4.35 -8.95
CA LEU A 242 -0.83 3.82 -8.91
C LEU A 242 0.23 4.88 -9.22
N HIS A 243 -0.05 5.78 -10.16
CA HIS A 243 0.84 6.91 -10.44
C HIS A 243 0.84 7.93 -9.31
N ARG A 244 -0.30 8.21 -8.66
CA ARG A 244 -0.37 9.06 -7.46
C ARG A 244 0.47 8.47 -6.32
N TRP A 245 0.32 7.17 -6.04
CA TRP A 245 1.16 6.46 -5.07
C TRP A 245 2.64 6.55 -5.40
N THR A 246 3.02 6.34 -6.67
CA THR A 246 4.42 6.47 -7.10
C THR A 246 4.97 7.87 -6.83
N GLY A 247 4.20 8.91 -7.13
CA GLY A 247 4.56 10.29 -6.86
C GLY A 247 4.75 10.55 -5.36
N LEU A 248 3.79 10.11 -4.54
CA LEU A 248 3.84 10.24 -3.08
C LEU A 248 5.05 9.51 -2.48
N LEU A 249 5.27 8.25 -2.87
CA LEU A 249 6.39 7.44 -2.39
C LEU A 249 7.72 8.08 -2.77
N SER A 250 7.86 8.55 -4.02
CA SER A 250 9.09 9.17 -4.49
C SER A 250 9.37 10.48 -3.76
N LYS A 251 8.33 11.31 -3.54
CA LYS A 251 8.46 12.52 -2.75
C LYS A 251 8.86 12.23 -1.31
N ASN A 252 8.21 11.27 -0.63
CA ASN A 252 8.57 10.90 0.74
C ASN A 252 10.03 10.41 0.83
N TYR A 253 10.48 9.64 -0.17
CA TYR A 253 11.85 9.20 -0.25
C TYR A 253 12.83 10.38 -0.40
N LEU A 254 12.52 11.34 -1.27
CA LEU A 254 13.32 12.56 -1.46
C LEU A 254 13.35 13.42 -0.18
N ASP A 255 12.21 13.60 0.49
CA ASP A 255 12.11 14.33 1.76
C ASP A 255 12.94 13.62 2.86
N SER A 256 12.99 12.29 2.85
CA SER A 256 13.84 11.50 3.75
C SER A 256 15.33 11.70 3.47
N LEU A 257 15.72 11.73 2.20
CA LEU A 257 17.10 12.02 1.78
C LEU A 257 17.50 13.46 2.13
N GLU A 258 16.54 14.40 2.13
CA GLU A 258 16.77 15.77 2.56
C GLU A 258 17.01 15.86 4.07
N LEU A 259 16.22 15.13 4.86
CA LEU A 259 16.47 15.01 6.30
C LEU A 259 17.85 14.41 6.61
N MET A 260 18.30 13.45 5.79
CA MET A 260 19.66 12.90 5.90
C MET A 260 20.73 13.96 5.64
N THR A 261 20.55 14.83 4.65
CA THR A 261 21.49 15.93 4.36
C THR A 261 21.63 16.87 5.56
N GLN A 262 20.53 17.18 6.24
CA GLN A 262 20.56 17.98 7.47
C GLN A 262 21.26 17.26 8.64
N SER A 263 21.47 15.95 8.52
CA SER A 263 22.05 15.08 9.53
C SER A 263 23.40 14.50 9.12
N GLU A 264 24.07 15.04 8.10
CA GLU A 264 25.33 14.51 7.53
C GLU A 264 26.40 14.24 8.60
N GLY A 265 26.53 15.14 9.58
CA GLY A 265 27.46 14.98 10.70
C GLY A 265 27.27 13.67 11.47
N LEU A 266 26.02 13.20 11.64
CA LEU A 266 25.75 11.93 12.33
C LEU A 266 26.27 10.71 11.56
N PHE A 267 26.29 10.78 10.22
CA PHE A 267 26.85 9.72 9.38
C PHE A 267 28.38 9.75 9.39
N ALA A 268 28.98 10.94 9.44
CA ALA A 268 30.43 11.12 9.50
C ALA A 268 31.02 10.77 10.88
N ASP A 269 30.32 11.13 11.95
CA ASP A 269 30.79 10.98 13.33
C ASP A 269 30.60 9.55 13.87
N PHE A 270 29.81 8.72 13.18
CA PHE A 270 29.65 7.31 13.52
C PHE A 270 30.93 6.55 13.18
N LYS A 271 31.93 6.65 14.07
CA LYS A 271 33.07 5.74 14.10
C LYS A 271 32.55 4.33 14.32
N GLU A 272 32.68 3.49 13.29
CA GLU A 272 32.43 2.07 13.38
C GLU A 272 33.18 1.47 14.56
N THR A 273 32.43 1.18 15.61
CA THR A 273 32.90 0.41 16.76
C THR A 273 32.89 -1.10 16.47
N SER A 274 32.66 -1.47 15.20
CA SER A 274 32.55 -2.83 14.70
C SER A 274 32.88 -2.81 13.21
N ASP A 275 33.79 -3.67 12.75
CA ASP A 275 34.16 -3.83 11.34
C ASP A 275 33.00 -4.32 10.43
N ASP A 276 31.80 -4.55 10.98
CA ASP A 276 30.64 -5.15 10.33
C ASP A 276 29.48 -4.15 10.10
N TYR A 277 29.69 -3.04 9.39
CA TYR A 277 28.55 -2.24 8.93
C TYR A 277 27.74 -3.00 7.89
N MET A 278 26.47 -3.24 8.23
CA MET A 278 25.48 -3.80 7.33
C MET A 278 24.55 -2.72 6.83
N ILE A 279 24.16 -2.77 5.55
CA ILE A 279 23.23 -1.83 4.89
C ILE A 279 21.92 -1.64 5.69
N HIS A 280 21.43 -2.69 6.36
CA HIS A 280 20.21 -2.61 7.17
C HIS A 280 20.35 -1.71 8.42
N SER A 281 21.58 -1.42 8.87
CA SER A 281 21.85 -0.48 9.95
C SER A 281 21.50 0.97 9.60
N ILE A 282 21.25 1.27 8.31
CA ILE A 282 20.81 2.59 7.86
C ILE A 282 19.56 3.07 8.62
N SER A 283 18.68 2.16 9.05
CA SER A 283 17.46 2.50 9.79
C SER A 283 17.73 3.17 11.15
N ARG A 284 18.98 3.13 11.64
CA ARG A 284 19.41 3.79 12.87
C ARG A 284 19.66 5.29 12.69
N PHE A 285 19.76 5.76 11.45
CA PHE A 285 20.01 7.16 11.12
C PHE A 285 18.71 7.88 10.73
N PRO A 286 18.61 9.22 10.95
CA PRO A 286 17.47 9.99 10.49
C PRO A 286 17.15 9.76 9.02
N GLY A 287 15.87 9.48 8.71
CA GLY A 287 15.43 9.18 7.34
C GLY A 287 15.79 7.78 6.83
N GLY A 288 16.58 6.97 7.54
CA GLY A 288 17.03 5.67 7.03
C GLY A 288 15.98 4.56 7.10
N SER A 289 15.01 4.65 8.02
CA SER A 289 13.94 3.65 8.14
C SER A 289 12.98 3.68 6.95
N SER A 290 12.69 4.87 6.39
CA SER A 290 11.84 5.02 5.21
C SER A 290 12.51 4.45 3.95
N ILE A 291 13.84 4.46 3.88
CA ILE A 291 14.63 3.83 2.80
C ILE A 291 14.47 2.31 2.83
N VAL A 292 14.56 1.70 4.02
CA VAL A 292 14.37 0.25 4.20
C VAL A 292 12.93 -0.15 3.86
N ALA A 293 11.95 0.63 4.30
CA ALA A 293 10.53 0.39 4.03
C ALA A 293 10.13 0.66 2.58
N GLY A 294 10.79 1.59 1.90
CA GLY A 294 10.37 2.13 0.62
C GLY A 294 10.28 1.09 -0.48
N VAL A 295 11.25 0.17 -0.55
CA VAL A 295 11.32 -0.87 -1.60
C VAL A 295 10.05 -1.71 -1.67
N ASN A 296 9.52 -2.11 -0.52
CA ASN A 296 8.29 -2.91 -0.45
C ASN A 296 7.10 -2.14 -1.02
N ASN A 297 6.97 -0.84 -0.72
CA ASN A 297 5.86 -0.04 -1.23
C ASN A 297 5.91 0.12 -2.76
N PHE A 298 7.09 0.24 -3.35
CA PHE A 298 7.23 0.27 -4.81
C PHE A 298 6.96 -1.09 -5.46
N TYR A 299 7.27 -2.19 -4.78
CA TYR A 299 6.84 -3.53 -5.20
C TYR A 299 5.33 -3.68 -5.18
N GLU A 300 4.63 -3.10 -4.21
CA GLU A 300 3.17 -3.14 -4.16
C GLU A 300 2.53 -2.39 -5.32
N VAL A 301 3.05 -1.21 -5.66
CA VAL A 301 2.61 -0.49 -6.86
C VAL A 301 2.85 -1.32 -8.11
N GLN A 302 4.03 -1.95 -8.23
CA GLN A 302 4.35 -2.83 -9.34
C GLN A 302 3.40 -4.03 -9.38
N HIS A 303 3.16 -4.71 -8.27
CA HIS A 303 2.28 -5.88 -8.20
C HIS A 303 0.85 -5.53 -8.64
N GLN A 304 0.28 -4.44 -8.14
CA GLN A 304 -1.05 -3.99 -8.57
C GLN A 304 -1.10 -3.65 -10.06
N GLY A 305 -0.03 -3.07 -10.61
CA GLY A 305 0.10 -2.82 -12.04
C GLY A 305 0.02 -4.09 -12.89
N GLU A 306 0.50 -5.24 -12.40
CA GLU A 306 0.43 -6.51 -13.14
C GLU A 306 -1.01 -6.90 -13.48
N GLY A 307 -1.94 -6.70 -12.54
CA GLY A 307 -3.35 -7.00 -12.75
C GLY A 307 -3.91 -6.26 -13.97
N PHE A 308 -3.53 -5.00 -14.15
CA PHE A 308 -3.95 -4.19 -15.29
C PHE A 308 -3.35 -4.64 -16.61
N PHE A 309 -2.11 -5.15 -16.62
CA PHE A 309 -1.38 -5.47 -17.85
C PHE A 309 -1.34 -6.95 -18.24
N ARG A 310 -1.84 -7.88 -17.40
CA ARG A 310 -1.75 -9.33 -17.60
C ARG A 310 -3.07 -10.06 -17.88
N LYS A 311 -4.23 -9.51 -17.45
CA LYS A 311 -5.41 -10.35 -17.17
C LYS A 311 -6.76 -9.89 -17.75
N PRO A 312 -6.93 -9.70 -19.07
CA PRO A 312 -8.27 -9.43 -19.59
C PRO A 312 -9.25 -10.59 -19.35
N ASP A 313 -8.87 -11.84 -19.65
CA ASP A 313 -9.77 -12.99 -19.59
C ASP A 313 -10.20 -13.40 -18.18
N GLU A 314 -9.26 -13.38 -17.23
CA GLU A 314 -9.56 -13.76 -15.83
C GLU A 314 -10.55 -12.75 -15.22
N PHE A 315 -10.32 -11.46 -15.45
CA PHE A 315 -11.20 -10.40 -14.98
C PHE A 315 -12.55 -10.42 -15.68
N ALA A 316 -12.58 -10.68 -16.99
CA ALA A 316 -13.83 -10.86 -17.74
C ALA A 316 -14.67 -12.02 -17.18
N LYS A 317 -14.05 -13.19 -16.92
CA LYS A 317 -14.73 -14.35 -16.32
C LYS A 317 -15.29 -14.02 -14.94
N LEU A 318 -14.52 -13.34 -14.09
CA LEU A 318 -14.97 -12.95 -12.74
C LEU A 318 -16.16 -11.99 -12.80
N ILE A 319 -16.15 -11.03 -13.72
CA ILE A 319 -17.27 -10.13 -13.94
C ILE A 319 -18.50 -10.91 -14.40
N GLU A 320 -18.37 -11.81 -15.37
CA GLU A 320 -19.47 -12.61 -15.88
C GLU A 320 -20.08 -13.50 -14.80
N GLN A 321 -19.25 -14.14 -13.97
CA GLN A 321 -19.69 -14.92 -12.81
C GLN A 321 -20.43 -14.05 -11.77
N SER A 322 -19.96 -12.82 -11.58
CA SER A 322 -20.56 -11.87 -10.63
C SER A 322 -21.91 -11.30 -11.09
N ARG A 323 -22.28 -11.40 -12.36
CA ARG A 323 -23.58 -10.89 -12.89
C ARG A 323 -24.79 -11.49 -12.19
N SER A 324 -24.66 -12.70 -11.67
CA SER A 324 -25.73 -13.40 -10.94
C SER A 324 -25.88 -12.95 -9.49
N ARG A 325 -24.96 -12.11 -8.97
CA ARG A 325 -24.92 -11.70 -7.57
C ARG A 325 -24.95 -10.17 -7.47
N PRO A 326 -25.81 -9.59 -6.62
CA PRO A 326 -25.75 -8.17 -6.33
C PRO A 326 -24.35 -7.79 -5.82
N GLN A 327 -23.70 -6.85 -6.50
CA GLN A 327 -22.44 -6.25 -6.05
C GLN A 327 -22.72 -4.83 -5.57
N PRO A 328 -22.05 -4.36 -4.50
CA PRO A 328 -22.08 -2.96 -4.14
C PRO A 328 -21.60 -2.11 -5.33
N ALA A 329 -22.28 -1.01 -5.64
CA ALA A 329 -21.91 -0.16 -6.77
C ALA A 329 -20.44 0.31 -6.69
N ALA A 330 -19.96 0.63 -5.48
CA ALA A 330 -18.57 1.05 -5.24
C ALA A 330 -17.52 -0.03 -5.54
N ALA A 331 -17.90 -1.32 -5.56
CA ALA A 331 -16.97 -2.40 -5.87
C ALA A 331 -16.41 -2.31 -7.30
N VAL A 332 -17.09 -1.60 -8.22
CA VAL A 332 -16.59 -1.39 -9.58
C VAL A 332 -15.25 -0.64 -9.60
N CYS A 333 -14.99 0.23 -8.62
CA CYS A 333 -13.72 0.97 -8.49
C CYS A 333 -12.52 0.05 -8.17
N LEU A 334 -12.79 -1.20 -7.81
CA LEU A 334 -11.77 -2.20 -7.48
C LEU A 334 -11.61 -3.22 -8.63
N PRO A 335 -10.41 -3.81 -8.78
CA PRO A 335 -10.19 -4.91 -9.71
C PRO A 335 -11.14 -6.09 -9.44
N PRO A 336 -11.63 -6.80 -10.46
CA PRO A 336 -12.63 -7.86 -10.31
C PRO A 336 -12.30 -8.97 -9.30
N ASP A 337 -11.02 -9.33 -9.17
CA ASP A 337 -10.55 -10.34 -8.22
C ASP A 337 -10.60 -9.89 -6.75
N ILE A 338 -10.64 -8.59 -6.49
CA ILE A 338 -10.72 -8.02 -5.14
C ILE A 338 -12.17 -7.84 -4.67
N ARG A 339 -13.11 -7.68 -5.60
CA ARG A 339 -14.53 -7.37 -5.29
C ARG A 339 -15.19 -8.36 -4.34
N PRO A 340 -14.98 -9.69 -4.44
CA PRO A 340 -15.59 -10.63 -3.50
C PRO A 340 -15.14 -10.40 -2.05
N ALA A 341 -13.85 -10.13 -1.83
CA ALA A 341 -13.33 -9.84 -0.49
C ALA A 341 -13.86 -8.51 0.04
N PHE A 342 -13.93 -7.49 -0.83
CA PHE A 342 -14.50 -6.19 -0.50
C PHE A 342 -15.97 -6.30 -0.07
N ALA A 343 -16.79 -7.00 -0.85
CA ALA A 343 -18.21 -7.21 -0.56
C ALA A 343 -18.41 -7.99 0.75
N LYS A 344 -17.62 -9.05 0.97
CA LYS A 344 -17.70 -9.85 2.20
C LYS A 344 -17.39 -9.04 3.46
N LEU A 345 -16.39 -8.15 3.42
CA LEU A 345 -16.11 -7.26 4.56
C LEU A 345 -17.15 -6.16 4.71
N ARG A 346 -17.68 -5.63 3.60
CA ARG A 346 -18.76 -4.65 3.62
C ARG A 346 -20.00 -5.17 4.34
N GLU A 347 -20.36 -6.43 4.14
CA GLU A 347 -21.51 -7.08 4.81
C GLU A 347 -21.39 -7.15 6.33
N ARG A 348 -20.17 -6.96 6.89
CA ARG A 348 -19.91 -6.93 8.33
C ARG A 348 -20.19 -5.58 8.98
N LEU A 349 -20.49 -4.56 8.20
CA LEU A 349 -20.69 -3.18 8.64
C LEU A 349 -22.17 -2.80 8.62
N SER A 350 -22.57 -1.90 9.53
CA SER A 350 -23.85 -1.21 9.46
C SER A 350 -23.96 -0.34 8.20
N PRO A 351 -25.17 0.04 7.74
CA PRO A 351 -25.33 0.88 6.54
C PRO A 351 -24.52 2.18 6.57
N ALA A 352 -24.37 2.81 7.73
CA ALA A 352 -23.57 4.02 7.88
C ALA A 352 -22.08 3.77 7.58
N ASN A 353 -21.50 2.69 8.11
CA ASN A 353 -20.11 2.33 7.85
C ASN A 353 -19.89 1.63 6.50
N GLN A 354 -20.91 1.00 5.93
CA GLN A 354 -20.89 0.56 4.53
C GLN A 354 -20.67 1.75 3.59
N ALA A 355 -21.31 2.90 3.84
CA ALA A 355 -21.09 4.11 3.04
C ALA A 355 -19.64 4.64 3.16
N VAL A 356 -19.03 4.54 4.34
CA VAL A 356 -17.61 4.92 4.56
C VAL A 356 -16.68 3.98 3.79
N TRP A 357 -16.96 2.67 3.83
CA TRP A 357 -16.21 1.65 3.09
C TRP A 357 -16.34 1.81 1.57
N ASP A 358 -17.56 2.09 1.09
CA ASP A 358 -17.85 2.38 -0.31
C ASP A 358 -17.14 3.65 -0.78
N LEU A 359 -17.13 4.71 0.05
CA LEU A 359 -16.40 5.94 -0.25
C LEU A 359 -14.90 5.68 -0.41
N ALA A 360 -14.30 4.90 0.49
CA ALA A 360 -12.86 4.60 0.46
C ALA A 360 -12.42 3.90 -0.83
N ALA A 361 -13.26 3.02 -1.40
CA ALA A 361 -12.98 2.36 -2.68
C ALA A 361 -12.87 3.32 -3.87
N SER A 362 -13.42 4.53 -3.75
CA SER A 362 -13.42 5.56 -4.81
C SER A 362 -12.48 6.74 -4.52
N GLN A 363 -11.80 6.75 -3.37
CA GLN A 363 -10.89 7.83 -2.99
C GLN A 363 -9.46 7.57 -3.49
N PRO A 364 -8.75 8.62 -3.92
CA PRO A 364 -7.32 8.53 -4.22
C PRO A 364 -6.54 8.00 -3.02
N PHE A 365 -5.49 7.24 -3.29
CA PHE A 365 -4.65 6.49 -2.37
C PHE A 365 -5.36 5.32 -1.67
N GLU A 366 -6.55 5.55 -1.12
CA GLU A 366 -7.28 4.56 -0.34
C GLU A 366 -7.76 3.39 -1.18
N ARG A 367 -8.13 3.62 -2.44
CA ARG A 367 -8.45 2.55 -3.38
C ARG A 367 -7.29 1.56 -3.52
N SER A 368 -6.08 2.02 -3.83
CA SER A 368 -4.93 1.13 -3.99
C SER A 368 -4.45 0.53 -2.65
N PHE A 369 -4.66 1.24 -1.54
CA PHE A 369 -4.42 0.68 -0.21
C PHE A 369 -5.36 -0.49 0.09
N ILE A 370 -6.67 -0.33 -0.16
CA ILE A 370 -7.67 -1.40 -0.02
C ILE A 370 -7.34 -2.58 -0.93
N VAL A 371 -6.98 -2.34 -2.19
CA VAL A 371 -6.61 -3.43 -3.12
C VAL A 371 -5.45 -4.26 -2.57
N ASN A 372 -4.39 -3.60 -2.10
CA ASN A 372 -3.25 -4.29 -1.50
C ASN A 372 -3.66 -5.07 -0.24
N MET A 373 -4.38 -4.42 0.68
CA MET A 373 -4.78 -5.07 1.92
C MET A 373 -5.69 -6.28 1.67
N LEU A 374 -6.70 -6.16 0.82
CA LEU A 374 -7.60 -7.26 0.50
C LEU A 374 -6.91 -8.41 -0.22
N HIS A 375 -5.95 -8.12 -1.09
CA HIS A 375 -5.12 -9.15 -1.72
C HIS A 375 -4.37 -9.98 -0.65
N ARG A 376 -3.68 -9.29 0.25
CA ARG A 376 -2.91 -9.92 1.34
C ARG A 376 -3.80 -10.67 2.33
N ILE A 377 -4.94 -10.10 2.69
CA ILE A 377 -5.95 -10.74 3.56
C ILE A 377 -6.42 -12.06 2.94
N GLY A 378 -6.74 -12.02 1.64
CA GLY A 378 -7.17 -13.19 0.89
C GLY A 378 -6.11 -14.28 0.89
N GLN A 379 -4.86 -13.92 0.57
CA GLN A 379 -3.73 -14.88 0.56
C GLN A 379 -3.45 -15.47 1.94
N ALA A 380 -3.59 -14.68 3.01
CA ALA A 380 -3.40 -15.13 4.38
C ALA A 380 -4.59 -15.96 4.92
N GLY A 381 -5.71 -16.04 4.18
CA GLY A 381 -6.92 -16.70 4.67
C GLY A 381 -7.56 -16.02 5.88
N ALA A 382 -7.27 -14.72 6.10
CA ALA A 382 -7.62 -13.99 7.32
C ALA A 382 -8.92 -13.16 7.21
N LEU A 383 -9.67 -13.34 6.12
CA LEU A 383 -10.82 -12.48 5.78
C LEU A 383 -11.92 -12.49 6.85
N ASP A 384 -12.18 -13.63 7.48
CA ASP A 384 -13.17 -13.72 8.57
C ASP A 384 -12.68 -13.02 9.84
N GLN A 385 -11.39 -13.12 10.16
CA GLN A 385 -10.79 -12.47 11.31
C GLN A 385 -10.75 -10.94 11.14
N VAL A 386 -10.45 -10.46 9.94
CA VAL A 386 -10.59 -9.03 9.62
C VAL A 386 -12.06 -8.61 9.74
N GLY A 387 -13.01 -9.44 9.30
CA GLY A 387 -14.44 -9.21 9.48
C GLY A 387 -14.83 -8.93 10.94
N VAL A 388 -14.26 -9.66 11.90
CA VAL A 388 -14.48 -9.39 13.34
C VAL A 388 -13.95 -8.00 13.74
N SER A 389 -12.81 -7.58 13.21
CA SER A 389 -12.28 -6.22 13.44
C SER A 389 -13.20 -5.15 12.84
N MET A 390 -13.78 -5.41 11.66
CA MET A 390 -14.78 -4.53 11.04
C MET A 390 -16.03 -4.38 11.93
N GLU A 391 -16.54 -5.47 12.49
CA GLU A 391 -17.68 -5.44 13.41
C GLU A 391 -17.36 -4.65 14.70
N ARG A 392 -16.12 -4.70 15.19
CA ARG A 392 -15.68 -3.90 16.35
C ARG A 392 -15.60 -2.41 16.01
N PHE A 393 -15.07 -2.08 14.84
CA PHE A 393 -15.09 -0.71 14.32
C PHE A 393 -16.53 -0.18 14.24
N ASP A 394 -17.44 -1.00 13.68
CA ASP A 394 -18.84 -0.63 13.53
C ASP A 394 -19.52 -0.29 14.86
N LYS A 395 -19.29 -1.14 15.88
CA LYS A 395 -19.78 -0.89 17.25
C LYS A 395 -19.20 0.37 17.88
N ARG A 396 -17.94 0.69 17.59
CA ARG A 396 -17.28 1.90 18.10
C ARG A 396 -17.80 3.17 17.42
N PHE A 397 -18.22 3.07 16.16
CA PHE A 397 -18.70 4.20 15.35
C PHE A 397 -20.10 3.94 14.78
N PRO A 398 -21.14 3.84 15.63
CA PRO A 398 -22.49 3.44 15.21
C PRO A 398 -23.18 4.44 14.27
N LYS A 399 -22.65 5.66 14.14
CA LYS A 399 -23.17 6.72 13.26
C LYS A 399 -22.34 6.92 11.99
N GLY A 400 -21.41 6.02 11.71
CA GLY A 400 -20.40 6.20 10.67
C GLY A 400 -19.09 6.75 11.24
N GLY A 401 -17.99 6.06 10.98
CA GLY A 401 -16.64 6.55 11.24
C GLY A 401 -16.08 7.37 10.06
N ARG A 402 -14.79 7.70 10.11
CA ARG A 402 -14.06 8.29 8.98
C ARG A 402 -13.29 7.24 8.19
N VAL A 403 -12.93 7.57 6.94
CA VAL A 403 -12.14 6.68 6.07
C VAL A 403 -10.78 6.37 6.70
N ASP A 404 -10.05 7.37 7.20
CA ASP A 404 -8.74 7.18 7.86
C ASP A 404 -8.84 6.21 9.05
N GLN A 405 -9.87 6.38 9.88
CA GLN A 405 -10.11 5.49 11.03
C GLN A 405 -10.42 4.05 10.61
N LEU A 406 -11.06 3.87 9.45
CA LEU A 406 -11.36 2.57 8.89
C LEU A 406 -10.13 1.91 8.27
N MET A 407 -9.29 2.69 7.58
CA MET A 407 -8.03 2.20 7.03
C MET A 407 -7.07 1.78 8.14
N ASP A 408 -7.08 2.45 9.29
CA ASP A 408 -6.34 2.05 10.50
C ASP A 408 -6.68 0.63 10.99
N VAL A 409 -7.92 0.18 10.76
CA VAL A 409 -8.32 -1.22 11.07
C VAL A 409 -7.55 -2.20 10.18
N LEU A 410 -7.34 -1.83 8.92
CA LEU A 410 -6.62 -2.62 7.92
C LEU A 410 -5.11 -2.41 7.93
N VAL A 411 -4.61 -1.43 8.70
CA VAL A 411 -3.20 -0.97 8.64
C VAL A 411 -2.20 -2.12 8.70
N TYR A 412 -1.13 -1.92 7.95
CA TYR A 412 0.01 -2.81 7.90
C TYR A 412 1.20 -2.18 8.65
N ARG A 413 1.74 -2.84 9.69
CA ARG A 413 3.02 -2.47 10.34
C ARG A 413 4.21 -3.30 9.81
N SER A 414 4.11 -3.72 8.56
CA SER A 414 5.01 -4.64 7.88
C SER A 414 6.37 -4.19 7.36
N SER A 415 6.70 -2.91 7.47
CA SER A 415 7.72 -2.35 6.58
C SER A 415 9.15 -2.45 7.09
N LEU A 416 9.37 -3.00 8.29
CA LEU A 416 10.70 -3.36 8.75
C LEU A 416 10.97 -4.81 8.36
N VAL A 417 12.07 -5.02 7.62
CA VAL A 417 12.59 -6.33 7.18
C VAL A 417 12.80 -7.33 8.33
N THR A 418 12.67 -6.88 9.58
CA THR A 418 12.88 -7.65 10.81
C THR A 418 11.70 -7.70 11.78
N ALA A 419 10.62 -6.94 11.57
CA ALA A 419 9.49 -6.89 12.52
C ALA A 419 8.23 -7.56 11.95
N GLY A 420 7.80 -8.67 12.57
CA GLY A 420 6.50 -9.29 12.29
C GLY A 420 6.30 -9.60 10.81
N LEU A 421 7.20 -10.43 10.26
CA LEU A 421 7.33 -10.70 8.82
C LEU A 421 6.05 -11.17 8.13
N GLU A 422 5.06 -11.65 8.90
CA GLU A 422 3.82 -12.16 8.36
C GLU A 422 2.66 -11.19 8.62
N TRP A 423 2.20 -10.50 7.55
CA TRP A 423 1.08 -9.54 7.60
C TRP A 423 -0.15 -10.09 8.36
N GLY A 424 -0.50 -11.35 8.13
CA GLY A 424 -1.70 -12.00 8.68
C GLY A 424 -1.66 -12.25 10.18
N ASP A 425 -0.49 -12.18 10.80
CA ASP A 425 -0.31 -12.57 12.20
C ASP A 425 -1.08 -11.71 13.19
N ARG A 426 -1.29 -10.43 12.89
CA ARG A 426 -2.11 -9.56 13.75
C ARG A 426 -3.59 -9.99 13.77
N PHE A 427 -4.00 -10.81 12.82
CA PHE A 427 -5.33 -11.41 12.72
C PHE A 427 -5.31 -12.89 13.11
N ASP A 428 -4.24 -13.40 13.74
CA ASP A 428 -4.23 -14.75 14.31
C ASP A 428 -5.44 -14.94 15.23
N LYS A 429 -6.14 -16.08 15.09
CA LYS A 429 -7.40 -16.35 15.80
C LYS A 429 -7.24 -16.22 17.32
N ARG A 430 -6.09 -16.58 17.89
CA ARG A 430 -5.81 -16.47 19.34
C ARG A 430 -5.77 -15.01 19.78
N LEU A 431 -5.12 -14.15 19.01
CA LEU A 431 -5.07 -12.72 19.27
C LEU A 431 -6.45 -12.07 19.09
N MET A 432 -7.18 -12.48 18.05
CA MET A 432 -8.53 -11.97 17.80
C MET A 432 -9.51 -12.36 18.91
N GLN A 433 -9.42 -13.59 19.42
CA GLN A 433 -10.21 -14.07 20.55
C GLN A 433 -9.87 -13.27 21.81
N ALA A 434 -8.59 -13.17 22.17
CA ALA A 434 -8.14 -12.40 23.33
C ALA A 434 -8.54 -10.93 23.25
N GLY A 435 -8.42 -10.32 22.07
CA GLY A 435 -8.88 -8.96 21.82
C GLY A 435 -10.40 -8.78 22.00
N GLY A 436 -11.18 -9.85 21.87
CA GLY A 436 -12.63 -9.84 22.12
C GLY A 436 -12.99 -9.96 23.60
N GLU A 437 -12.10 -10.53 24.40
CA GLU A 437 -12.23 -10.64 25.86
C GLU A 437 -11.89 -9.31 26.55
N ILE A 438 -11.20 -8.39 25.86
CA ILE A 438 -10.95 -7.04 26.35
C ILE A 438 -12.22 -6.19 26.21
N THR A 439 -13.00 -6.12 27.28
CA THR A 439 -14.30 -5.41 27.32
C THR A 439 -14.23 -4.05 28.03
N ALA A 440 -13.02 -3.57 28.33
CA ALA A 440 -12.84 -2.32 29.07
C ALA A 440 -13.36 -1.10 28.31
N ALA A 441 -14.15 -0.26 28.99
CA ALA A 441 -14.74 0.95 28.41
C ALA A 441 -13.73 2.10 28.22
N LYS A 442 -12.68 2.16 29.07
CA LYS A 442 -11.61 3.17 28.98
C LYS A 442 -10.40 2.58 28.29
N ALA A 443 -9.75 3.39 27.45
CA ALA A 443 -8.56 2.97 26.70
C ALA A 443 -7.41 2.52 27.63
N ALA A 444 -7.18 3.20 28.75
CA ALA A 444 -6.14 2.83 29.71
C ALA A 444 -6.39 1.44 30.32
N ASP A 445 -7.64 1.14 30.67
CA ASP A 445 -8.01 -0.16 31.23
C ASP A 445 -7.91 -1.28 30.18
N ALA A 446 -8.27 -0.97 28.93
CA ALA A 446 -8.11 -1.89 27.80
C ALA A 446 -6.63 -2.21 27.53
N LEU A 447 -5.75 -1.19 27.58
CA LEU A 447 -4.31 -1.35 27.46
C LEU A 447 -3.74 -2.18 28.60
N GLU A 448 -4.20 -1.97 29.83
CA GLU A 448 -3.75 -2.75 30.99
C GLU A 448 -4.20 -4.22 30.89
N GLN A 449 -5.43 -4.50 30.41
CA GLN A 449 -5.88 -5.86 30.13
C GLN A 449 -5.06 -6.52 29.01
N ALA A 450 -4.80 -5.81 27.91
CA ALA A 450 -3.94 -6.30 26.84
C ALA A 450 -2.52 -6.59 27.34
N ARG A 451 -1.96 -5.71 28.18
CA ARG A 451 -0.66 -5.90 28.83
C ARG A 451 -0.67 -7.15 29.71
N LYS A 452 -1.68 -7.34 30.55
CA LYS A 452 -1.81 -8.54 31.40
C LYS A 452 -1.91 -9.82 30.57
N PHE A 453 -2.68 -9.80 29.47
CA PHE A 453 -2.75 -10.91 28.53
C PHE A 453 -1.38 -11.22 27.91
N GLN A 454 -0.69 -10.20 27.38
CA GLN A 454 0.65 -10.33 26.83
C GLN A 454 1.64 -10.92 27.86
N TYR A 455 1.66 -10.37 29.08
CA TYR A 455 2.52 -10.88 30.16
C TYR A 455 2.14 -12.31 30.57
N GLY A 456 0.86 -12.67 30.55
CA GLY A 456 0.40 -14.02 30.84
C GLY A 456 0.87 -15.04 29.80
N LEU A 457 0.94 -14.64 28.53
CA LEU A 457 1.47 -15.49 27.46
C LEU A 457 2.99 -15.65 27.53
N TYR A 458 3.71 -14.53 27.68
CA TYR A 458 5.15 -14.51 27.51
C TYR A 458 5.93 -14.54 28.82
N GLY A 459 5.31 -14.42 29.99
CA GLY A 459 6.01 -14.44 31.27
C GLY A 459 6.98 -13.27 31.55
N GLY A 460 7.30 -12.43 30.57
CA GLY A 460 8.24 -11.31 30.70
C GLY A 460 9.63 -11.61 30.13
N SER A 461 10.66 -10.94 30.65
CA SER A 461 12.01 -10.94 30.06
C SER A 461 12.70 -12.30 30.05
N GLN A 462 12.32 -13.27 30.91
CA GLN A 462 12.91 -14.61 30.87
C GLN A 462 12.60 -15.41 29.60
N ASN A 463 11.56 -15.03 28.85
CA ASN A 463 11.22 -15.66 27.57
C ASN A 463 11.61 -14.78 26.37
N TYR A 464 12.38 -13.72 26.60
CA TYR A 464 13.04 -13.00 25.53
C TYR A 464 14.07 -13.94 24.87
N THR A 465 13.94 -14.18 23.58
CA THR A 465 14.86 -15.01 22.80
C THR A 465 15.12 -14.34 21.46
N PRO A 466 16.38 -14.17 21.05
CA PRO A 466 16.68 -13.59 19.75
C PRO A 466 16.09 -14.46 18.62
N LEU A 467 15.63 -13.81 17.54
CA LEU A 467 15.16 -14.42 16.29
C LEU A 467 13.77 -15.10 16.35
N VAL A 468 12.84 -14.51 17.10
CA VAL A 468 11.39 -14.80 16.97
C VAL A 468 10.76 -13.77 16.02
N LEU A 469 10.76 -14.10 14.72
CA LEU A 469 10.49 -13.12 13.66
C LEU A 469 8.99 -12.91 13.31
N THR A 470 8.08 -13.70 13.91
CA THR A 470 6.64 -13.64 13.64
C THR A 470 5.84 -13.76 14.94
N LEU A 471 4.66 -13.11 15.01
CA LEU A 471 3.82 -13.22 16.21
C LEU A 471 3.27 -14.65 16.33
N ARG A 472 3.04 -15.35 15.22
CA ARG A 472 2.62 -16.76 15.26
C ARG A 472 3.68 -17.63 15.93
N LYS A 473 4.95 -17.49 15.53
CA LYS A 473 6.07 -18.19 16.18
C LYS A 473 6.16 -17.80 17.66
N ALA A 474 5.91 -16.54 17.99
CA ALA A 474 5.89 -16.09 19.38
C ALA A 474 4.78 -16.79 20.18
N LEU A 475 3.57 -16.84 19.65
CA LEU A 475 2.42 -17.50 20.26
C LEU A 475 2.59 -19.02 20.36
N ASP A 476 3.22 -19.66 19.37
CA ASP A 476 3.44 -21.10 19.33
C ASP A 476 4.52 -21.54 20.33
N THR A 477 5.52 -20.69 20.57
CA THR A 477 6.67 -21.02 21.41
C THR A 477 6.60 -20.42 22.82
N GLY A 478 5.70 -19.45 23.04
CA GLY A 478 5.66 -18.65 24.26
C GLY A 478 6.88 -17.73 24.43
N LYS A 479 7.66 -17.54 23.36
CA LYS A 479 8.88 -16.71 23.35
C LYS A 479 8.62 -15.41 22.61
N MET A 480 9.37 -14.36 22.93
CA MET A 480 9.28 -13.08 22.23
C MET A 480 10.66 -12.60 21.80
N ASP A 481 10.72 -12.00 20.62
CA ASP A 481 11.78 -11.06 20.22
C ASP A 481 11.19 -9.64 20.33
N CYS A 482 12.00 -8.62 20.05
CA CYS A 482 11.68 -7.21 20.29
C CYS A 482 10.37 -6.71 19.66
#